data_AF-R6YKJ7-F1
#
_entry.id   AF-R6YKJ7-F1
#
_cell.length_a   1.000
_cell.length_b   1.000
_cell.length_c   1.000
_cell.angle_alpha   90.00
_cell.angle_beta   90.00
_cell.angle_gamma   90.00
#
_symmetry.space_group_name_H-M   'P 1'
#
loop_
_entity.id
_entity.type
_entity.pdbx_description
1 polymer ?
#
loop_
_entity_poly.entity_id
_entity_poly.type
_entity_poly.pdbx_seq_one_letter_code
_entity_poly.pdbx_strand_id
1 'polypeptide(L)'
;MENRRLSASIARKIQRMLEGETLPSSTLPSWIAQELLEEGLLSVLSKGSRKSYRLIDAEACMQYIGNRYTGGATLSRWIEAFRRFQPGGYPHLPD
;
A
#
# COMPACT_ATOMS: atom_id res chain seq x y z
N MET A 1 12.35 1.57 -16.57
CA MET A 1 11.26 2.24 -15.84
C MET A 1 10.47 1.13 -15.14
N GLU A 2 10.71 0.90 -13.86
CA GLU A 2 9.97 -0.11 -13.10
C GLU A 2 8.50 0.30 -13.03
N ASN A 3 7.60 -0.58 -13.46
CA ASN A 3 6.16 -0.40 -13.40
C ASN A 3 5.72 -0.31 -11.92
N ARG A 4 5.70 0.90 -11.35
CA ARG A 4 5.15 1.24 -10.04
C ARG A 4 3.63 1.05 -10.06
N ARG A 5 3.19 -0.21 -10.05
CA ARG A 5 1.78 -0.58 -10.12
C ARG A 5 1.34 -1.13 -8.78
N LEU A 6 0.36 -0.46 -8.15
CA LEU A 6 -0.40 -1.05 -7.06
C LEU A 6 -1.17 -2.27 -7.63
N SER A 7 -0.87 -3.46 -7.12
CA SER A 7 -1.58 -4.70 -7.47
C SER A 7 -2.43 -5.16 -6.28
N ALA A 8 -3.47 -5.97 -6.48
CA ALA A 8 -4.31 -6.48 -5.39
C ALA A 8 -3.51 -7.13 -4.25
N SER A 9 -2.40 -7.79 -4.57
CA SER A 9 -1.49 -8.36 -3.56
C SER A 9 -0.77 -7.28 -2.72
N ILE A 10 -0.40 -6.15 -3.33
CA ILE A 10 0.23 -5.01 -2.62
C ILE A 10 -0.82 -4.30 -1.76
N ALA A 11 -2.00 -4.06 -2.33
CA ALA A 11 -3.12 -3.46 -1.62
C ALA A 11 -3.51 -4.26 -0.37
N ARG A 12 -3.58 -5.59 -0.46
CA ARG A 12 -3.82 -6.47 0.71
C ARG A 12 -2.72 -6.37 1.76
N LYS A 13 -1.47 -6.26 1.35
CA LYS A 13 -0.34 -6.08 2.28
C LYS A 13 -0.44 -4.75 3.02
N ILE A 14 -0.73 -3.66 2.32
CA ILE A 14 -0.95 -2.34 2.93
C ILE A 14 -2.16 -2.40 3.87
N GLN A 15 -3.26 -3.04 3.46
CA GLN A 15 -4.44 -3.23 4.32
C GLN A 15 -4.09 -3.89 5.66
N ARG A 16 -3.26 -4.95 5.65
CA ARG A 16 -2.77 -5.55 6.90
C ARG A 16 -1.96 -4.58 7.76
N MET A 17 -1.14 -3.73 7.13
CA MET A 17 -0.41 -2.69 7.87
C MET A 17 -1.35 -1.67 8.50
N LEU A 18 -2.42 -1.32 7.81
CA LEU A 18 -3.44 -0.39 8.29
C LEU A 18 -4.18 -0.93 9.51
N GLU A 19 -4.33 -2.25 9.62
CA GLU A 19 -4.88 -2.93 10.81
C GLU A 19 -3.89 -2.96 12.00
N GLY A 20 -2.69 -2.37 11.86
CA GLY A 20 -1.65 -2.32 12.88
C GLY A 20 -0.61 -3.43 12.78
N GLU A 21 -0.64 -4.25 11.73
CA GLU A 21 0.36 -5.30 11.50
C GLU A 21 1.68 -4.69 10.99
N THR A 22 2.82 -5.07 11.57
CA THR A 22 4.13 -4.67 11.05
C THR A 22 4.56 -5.60 9.94
N LEU A 23 4.94 -5.06 8.77
CA LEU A 23 5.41 -5.88 7.66
C LEU A 23 6.94 -5.88 7.55
N PRO A 24 7.56 -7.05 7.28
CA PRO A 24 8.98 -7.09 6.98
C PRO A 24 9.26 -6.49 5.60
N SER A 25 10.48 -6.02 5.38
CA SER A 25 10.88 -5.37 4.13
C SER A 25 10.76 -6.25 2.89
N SER A 26 10.70 -7.57 3.04
CA SER A 26 10.47 -8.51 1.93
C SER A 26 9.01 -8.59 1.49
N THR A 27 8.06 -8.17 2.35
CA THR A 27 6.64 -8.24 2.03
C THR A 27 6.19 -6.99 1.27
N LEU A 28 6.59 -5.81 1.71
CA LEU A 28 6.21 -4.55 1.08
C LEU A 28 7.21 -4.20 -0.05
N PRO A 29 6.76 -3.77 -1.24
CA PRO A 29 7.66 -3.28 -2.27
C PRO A 29 8.51 -2.11 -1.74
N SER A 30 9.81 -2.10 -2.06
CA SER A 30 10.73 -1.03 -1.64
C SER A 30 10.30 0.34 -2.15
N TRP A 31 9.75 0.44 -3.37
CA TRP A 31 9.32 1.72 -3.95
C TRP A 31 8.15 2.36 -3.18
N ILE A 32 7.14 1.58 -2.77
CA ILE A 32 6.01 2.13 -2.00
C ILE A 32 6.40 2.38 -0.55
N ALA A 33 7.25 1.51 0.03
CA ALA A 33 7.79 1.72 1.37
C ALA A 33 8.57 3.04 1.43
N GLN A 34 9.41 3.29 0.43
CA GLN A 34 10.22 4.50 0.32
C GLN A 34 9.33 5.74 0.15
N GLU A 35 8.32 5.69 -0.72
CA GLU A 35 7.39 6.81 -0.90
C GLU A 35 6.66 7.16 0.41
N LEU A 36 6.17 6.15 1.14
CA LEU A 36 5.52 6.35 2.44
C LEU A 36 6.48 6.81 3.54
N LEU A 37 7.76 6.46 3.45
CA LEU A 37 8.81 6.93 4.36
C LEU A 37 9.15 8.38 4.11
N GLU A 38 9.26 8.78 2.85
CA GLU A 38 9.53 10.17 2.44
C GLU A 38 8.37 11.09 2.85
N GLU A 39 7.13 10.60 2.77
CA GLU A 39 5.94 11.32 3.28
C GLU A 39 5.82 11.34 4.81
N GLY A 40 6.62 10.53 5.53
CA GLY A 40 6.51 10.42 6.99
C GLY A 40 5.29 9.62 7.49
N LEU A 41 4.67 8.82 6.62
CA LEU A 41 3.52 7.95 6.94
C LEU A 41 3.97 6.59 7.49
N LEU A 42 5.21 6.21 7.20
CA LEU A 42 5.81 4.93 7.57
C LEU A 42 7.08 5.18 8.40
N SER A 43 7.38 4.25 9.29
CA SER A 43 8.60 4.24 10.10
C SER A 43 9.36 2.93 9.89
N VAL A 44 10.68 3.02 9.74
CA VAL A 44 11.55 1.85 9.67
C VAL A 44 11.98 1.43 11.07
N LEU A 45 11.54 0.24 11.48
CA LEU A 45 12.06 -0.45 12.64
C LEU A 45 13.23 -1.35 12.22
N SER A 46 14.44 -0.92 12.57
CA SER A 46 15.65 -1.71 12.38
C SER A 46 15.90 -2.58 13.61
N LYS A 47 15.63 -3.89 13.54
CA LYS A 47 15.95 -4.86 14.61
C LYS A 47 17.06 -5.78 14.12
N GLY A 48 18.32 -5.36 14.31
CA GLY A 48 19.51 -6.10 13.84
C GLY A 48 19.57 -6.16 12.32
N SER A 49 19.77 -7.37 11.76
CA SER A 49 19.81 -7.59 10.29
C SER A 49 18.46 -7.45 9.59
N ARG A 50 17.34 -7.46 10.33
CA ARG A 50 15.99 -7.38 9.74
C ARG A 50 15.43 -5.98 9.86
N LYS A 51 14.97 -5.46 8.72
CA LYS A 51 14.20 -4.22 8.64
C LYS A 51 12.72 -4.57 8.57
N SER A 52 11.96 -3.98 9.49
CA SER A 52 10.51 -4.05 9.52
C SER A 52 9.95 -2.65 9.34
N TYR A 53 8.82 -2.57 8.68
CA TYR A 53 8.09 -1.34 8.48
C TYR A 53 6.89 -1.31 9.41
N ARG A 54 6.68 -0.14 10.05
CA ARG A 54 5.53 0.14 10.90
C ARG A 54 4.87 1.41 10.39
N LEU A 55 3.55 1.40 10.24
CA LEU A 55 2.82 2.64 9.96
C LEU A 55 2.81 3.53 11.19
N ILE A 56 3.09 4.82 10.97
CA ILE A 56 2.92 5.86 11.97
C ILE A 56 1.45 6.26 11.97
N ASP A 57 0.96 6.61 10.78
CA ASP A 57 -0.43 6.98 10.53
C ASP A 57 -1.06 6.05 9.51
N ALA A 58 -1.88 5.12 10.00
CA ALA A 58 -2.64 4.23 9.15
C ALA A 58 -3.66 5.01 8.30
N GLU A 59 -4.45 5.89 8.90
CA GLU A 59 -5.47 6.64 8.17
C GLU A 59 -4.88 7.49 7.04
N ALA A 60 -3.83 8.28 7.33
CA ALA A 60 -3.19 9.10 6.32
C ALA A 60 -2.53 8.25 5.22
N CYS A 61 -1.94 7.09 5.56
CA CYS A 61 -1.43 6.15 4.56
C CYS A 61 -2.53 5.56 3.68
N MET A 62 -3.68 5.18 4.25
CA MET A 62 -4.83 4.71 3.50
C MET A 62 -5.35 5.77 2.56
N GLN A 63 -5.49 7.01 3.03
CA GLN A 63 -5.99 8.13 2.27
C GLN A 63 -5.01 8.56 1.18
N TYR A 64 -3.71 8.53 1.47
CA TYR A 64 -2.65 8.81 0.49
C TYR A 64 -2.64 7.79 -0.64
N ILE A 65 -2.63 6.50 -0.29
CA ILE A 65 -2.66 5.41 -1.27
C ILE A 65 -3.97 5.49 -2.06
N GLY A 66 -5.09 5.75 -1.38
CA GLY A 66 -6.39 5.91 -1.99
C GLY A 66 -6.40 7.04 -3.02
N ASN A 67 -6.05 8.25 -2.59
CA ASN A 67 -6.02 9.42 -3.44
C ASN A 67 -5.03 9.28 -4.62
N ARG A 68 -3.84 8.71 -4.36
CA ARG A 68 -2.77 8.63 -5.36
C ARG A 68 -2.90 7.45 -6.33
N TYR A 69 -3.36 6.29 -5.88
CA TYR A 69 -3.37 5.04 -6.67
C TYR A 69 -4.76 4.53 -7.02
N THR A 70 -5.76 4.79 -6.19
CA THR A 70 -7.14 4.30 -6.41
C THR A 70 -8.09 5.42 -6.83
N GLY A 71 -7.60 6.65 -7.04
CA GLY A 71 -8.40 7.80 -7.46
C GLY A 71 -9.39 8.27 -6.38
N GLY A 72 -9.07 8.09 -5.10
CA GLY A 72 -9.93 8.48 -3.97
C GLY A 72 -10.75 7.34 -3.37
N ALA A 73 -10.66 6.13 -3.91
CA ALA A 73 -11.35 4.96 -3.36
C ALA A 73 -10.59 4.33 -2.18
N THR A 74 -11.32 3.76 -1.22
CA THR A 74 -10.68 2.99 -0.15
C THR A 74 -9.94 1.77 -0.71
N LEU A 75 -8.79 1.40 -0.13
CA LEU A 75 -8.04 0.19 -0.50
C LEU A 75 -8.93 -1.06 -0.54
N SER A 76 -9.85 -1.21 0.42
CA SER A 76 -10.83 -2.31 0.46
C SER A 76 -11.70 -2.35 -0.81
N ARG A 77 -12.27 -1.19 -1.18
CA ARG A 77 -13.09 -1.02 -2.39
C ARG A 77 -12.28 -1.31 -3.65
N TRP A 78 -11.02 -0.86 -3.70
CA TRP A 78 -10.13 -1.11 -4.82
C TRP A 78 -9.75 -2.60 -4.95
N ILE A 79 -9.49 -3.30 -3.86
CA ILE A 79 -9.25 -4.75 -3.84
C ILE A 79 -10.49 -5.51 -4.33
N GLU A 80 -11.69 -5.11 -3.90
CA GLU A 80 -12.95 -5.71 -4.35
C GLU A 80 -13.19 -5.48 -5.85
N ALA A 81 -12.94 -4.25 -6.33
CA ALA A 81 -13.01 -3.92 -7.75
C ALA A 81 -11.98 -4.71 -8.57
N PHE A 82 -10.75 -4.86 -8.06
CA PHE A 82 -9.71 -5.67 -8.69
C PHE A 82 -10.05 -7.16 -8.68
N ARG A 83 -10.77 -7.68 -7.67
CA ARG A 83 -11.24 -9.06 -7.67
C ARG A 83 -12.26 -9.34 -8.78
N ARG A 84 -13.02 -8.33 -9.19
CA ARG A 84 -13.97 -8.41 -10.32
C ARG A 84 -13.29 -8.23 -11.68
N PHE A 85 -12.13 -7.57 -11.75
CA PHE A 85 -11.39 -7.33 -12.99
C PHE A 85 -10.22 -8.31 -13.14
N GLN A 86 -10.17 -9.04 -14.27
CA GLN A 86 -9.08 -9.95 -14.61
C GLN A 86 -7.69 -9.28 -14.57
N PRO A 87 -6.58 -10.04 -14.35
CA PRO A 87 -5.25 -9.47 -14.15
C PRO A 87 -4.78 -8.70 -15.39
N GLY A 88 -4.88 -7.37 -15.33
CA GLY A 88 -4.47 -6.47 -16.41
C GLY A 88 -5.33 -5.21 -16.54
N GLY A 89 -6.57 -5.23 -16.04
CA GLY A 89 -7.46 -4.07 -16.06
C GLY A 89 -7.38 -3.24 -14.78
N TYR A 90 -7.07 -1.95 -14.90
CA TYR A 90 -7.27 -1.01 -13.79
C TYR A 90 -8.76 -0.74 -13.65
N PRO A 91 -9.34 -0.87 -12.44
CA PRO A 91 -10.71 -0.48 -12.23
C PRO A 91 -10.82 1.04 -12.39
N HIS A 92 -11.51 1.47 -13.44
CA HIS A 92 -11.93 2.85 -13.59
C HIS A 92 -13.10 3.06 -12.61
N LEU A 93 -12.82 3.70 -11.47
CA LEU A 93 -13.88 4.11 -10.56
C LEU A 93 -14.64 5.29 -11.19
N PRO A 94 -15.98 5.29 -11.19
CA PRO A 94 -16.74 6.50 -11.50
C PRO A 94 -16.49 7.55 -10.40
N ASP A 95 -16.37 8.81 -10.82
CA ASP A 95 -16.24 10.02 -9.99
C ASP A 95 -17.31 10.10 -8.90
#